data_AF-A0A9J6CKL9-F1
#
_entry.id   AF-A0A9J6CKL9-F1
#
_cell.length_a   1.000
_cell.length_b   1.000
_cell.length_c   1.000
_cell.angle_alpha   90.00
_cell.angle_beta   90.00
_cell.angle_gamma   90.00
#
_symmetry.space_group_name_H-M   'P 1'
#
loop_
_entity.id
_entity.type
_entity.pdbx_description
1 polymer ?
#
loop_
_entity_poly.entity_id
_entity_poly.type
_entity_poly.pdbx_seq_one_letter_code
_entity_poly.pdbx_strand_id
1 'polypeptide(L)'
;MKKFTFKGVLDGFRSSVQTTQQRDREIEEILRPSDFQLKKTFRHGFPHNPTALAFDPVQKLLAIGDKYGSLRILGQPGVDAHVRHEGESACAVIQIEFLVNEGALVTVTADDTLHYWNFQKKIPTVVHCLKFQRESITYIYLPVGSKWLYVGTEKGNIHIVHTESFTLSGYIIHWNKAVEL
;
A
#
# COMPACT_ATOMS: atom_id res chain seq x y z
N MET A 1 58.36 -36.98 -60.30
CA MET A 1 57.23 -36.71 -59.39
C MET A 1 57.71 -36.79 -57.95
N LYS A 2 57.84 -35.65 -57.25
CA LYS A 2 58.25 -35.58 -55.84
C LYS A 2 57.01 -35.66 -54.96
N LYS A 3 56.92 -36.69 -54.12
CA LYS A 3 55.88 -36.83 -53.08
C LYS A 3 56.29 -35.97 -51.88
N PHE A 4 55.46 -35.00 -51.51
CA PHE A 4 55.58 -34.27 -50.25
C PHE A 4 54.78 -34.99 -49.18
N THR A 5 55.47 -35.38 -48.10
CA THR A 5 54.89 -35.98 -46.90
C THR A 5 54.62 -34.86 -45.89
N PHE A 6 53.34 -34.53 -45.65
CA PHE A 6 52.97 -33.62 -44.56
C PHE A 6 53.09 -34.38 -43.23
N LYS A 7 54.22 -34.17 -42.54
CA LYS A 7 54.45 -34.61 -41.17
C LYS A 7 53.81 -33.59 -40.22
N GLY A 8 52.87 -34.09 -39.41
CA GLY A 8 52.41 -33.59 -38.11
C GLY A 8 52.45 -32.08 -37.83
N VAL A 9 51.29 -31.44 -37.86
CA VAL A 9 51.01 -30.21 -37.10
C VAL A 9 49.59 -30.26 -36.52
N LEU A 10 49.26 -31.30 -35.74
CA LEU A 10 47.97 -31.37 -35.03
C LEU A 10 48.04 -32.04 -33.64
N ASP A 11 49.24 -32.18 -33.06
CA ASP A 11 49.42 -32.75 -31.71
C ASP A 11 49.16 -31.76 -30.55
N GLY A 12 48.53 -30.62 -30.82
CA GLY A 12 48.35 -29.54 -29.84
C GLY A 12 46.91 -29.17 -29.47
N PHE A 13 45.89 -29.73 -30.12
CA PHE A 13 44.51 -29.23 -29.99
C PHE A 13 43.53 -30.15 -29.24
N ARG A 14 44.03 -31.15 -28.49
CA ARG A 14 43.16 -32.06 -27.71
C ARG A 14 43.25 -31.90 -26.19
N SER A 15 43.84 -30.82 -25.67
CA SER A 15 43.99 -30.61 -24.22
C SER A 15 43.09 -29.53 -23.61
N SER A 16 42.26 -28.83 -24.38
CA SER A 16 41.41 -27.74 -23.86
C SER A 16 39.95 -28.11 -23.62
N VAL A 17 39.51 -29.31 -23.98
CA VAL A 17 38.24 -29.83 -23.43
C VAL A 17 38.60 -30.58 -22.17
N GLN A 18 38.73 -29.84 -21.07
CA GLN A 18 38.34 -30.44 -19.79
C GLN A 18 36.93 -30.95 -20.03
N THR A 19 36.78 -32.27 -20.13
CA THR A 19 35.51 -32.89 -19.85
C THR A 19 35.22 -32.48 -18.43
N THR A 20 34.52 -31.35 -18.27
CA THR A 20 33.71 -31.12 -17.10
C THR A 20 32.88 -32.39 -17.06
N GLN A 21 33.25 -33.31 -16.15
CA GLN A 21 32.31 -34.29 -15.65
C GLN A 21 31.20 -33.39 -15.12
N GLN A 22 30.22 -33.15 -16.00
CA GLN A 22 28.92 -32.70 -15.65
C GLN A 22 28.51 -33.82 -14.72
N ARG A 23 28.74 -33.61 -13.42
CA ARG A 23 28.20 -34.49 -12.38
C ARG A 23 26.75 -34.51 -12.78
N ASP A 24 26.30 -35.64 -13.31
CA ASP A 24 24.89 -35.94 -13.39
C ASP A 24 24.43 -35.71 -11.96
N ARG A 25 23.85 -34.54 -11.72
CA ARG A 25 23.24 -34.23 -10.44
C ARG A 25 22.09 -35.19 -10.44
N GLU A 26 22.31 -36.33 -9.80
CA GLU A 26 21.30 -37.37 -9.61
C GLU A 26 20.05 -36.62 -9.18
N ILE A 27 19.06 -36.59 -10.06
CA ILE A 27 17.85 -35.82 -9.82
C ILE A 27 17.20 -36.54 -8.66
N GLU A 28 17.22 -35.91 -7.49
CA GLU A 28 16.63 -36.45 -6.27
C GLU A 28 15.11 -36.53 -6.53
N GLU A 29 14.61 -37.69 -6.96
CA GLU A 29 13.20 -37.87 -7.33
C GLU A 29 12.27 -37.89 -6.11
N ILE A 30 12.84 -37.99 -4.90
CA ILE A 30 12.11 -38.02 -3.64
C ILE A 30 12.13 -36.62 -3.02
N LEU A 31 11.00 -35.93 -3.11
CA LEU A 31 10.81 -34.62 -2.49
C LEU A 31 10.78 -34.75 -0.97
N ARG A 32 11.53 -33.88 -0.29
CA ARG A 32 11.57 -33.77 1.18
C ARG A 32 10.67 -32.62 1.64
N PRO A 33 10.14 -32.64 2.86
CA PRO A 33 9.42 -31.50 3.43
C PRO A 33 10.20 -30.17 3.36
N SER A 34 11.53 -30.21 3.43
CA SER A 34 12.42 -29.04 3.30
C SER A 34 12.39 -28.37 1.93
N ASP A 35 11.95 -29.09 0.89
CA ASP A 35 11.89 -28.58 -0.48
C ASP A 35 10.62 -27.75 -0.70
N PHE A 36 9.69 -27.77 0.27
CA PHE A 36 8.44 -27.03 0.22
C PHE A 36 8.45 -25.90 1.24
N GLN A 37 8.06 -24.71 0.78
CA GLN A 37 7.77 -23.58 1.65
C GLN A 37 6.44 -22.96 1.24
N LEU A 38 5.53 -22.82 2.20
CA LEU A 38 4.32 -22.03 1.99
C LEU A 38 4.70 -20.54 1.99
N LYS A 39 4.49 -19.87 0.86
CA LYS A 39 4.71 -18.42 0.73
C LYS A 39 3.51 -17.75 0.10
N LYS A 40 3.05 -16.65 0.69
CA LYS A 40 2.07 -15.77 0.05
C LYS A 40 2.74 -15.07 -1.13
N THR A 41 2.17 -15.19 -2.31
CA THR A 41 2.73 -14.63 -3.56
C THR A 41 2.03 -13.32 -3.92
N PHE A 42 0.79 -13.41 -4.41
CA PHE A 42 0.01 -12.27 -4.86
C PHE A 42 -1.40 -12.31 -4.29
N ARG A 43 -2.01 -11.13 -4.17
CA ARG A 43 -3.41 -10.99 -3.77
C ARG A 43 -4.21 -10.56 -5.00
N HIS A 44 -5.18 -11.38 -5.41
CA HIS A 44 -6.05 -11.07 -6.54
C HIS A 44 -7.40 -10.52 -6.06
N GLY A 45 -8.07 -9.75 -6.92
CA GLY A 45 -9.40 -9.20 -6.65
C GLY A 45 -9.41 -8.02 -5.68
N PHE A 46 -10.56 -7.75 -5.07
CA PHE A 46 -10.73 -6.67 -4.10
C PHE A 46 -10.60 -7.16 -2.65
N PRO A 47 -10.33 -6.25 -1.68
CA PRO A 47 -10.46 -6.58 -0.26
C PRO A 47 -11.82 -7.19 0.08
N HIS A 48 -11.87 -8.10 1.04
CA HIS A 48 -13.12 -8.75 1.44
C HIS A 48 -13.93 -7.84 2.37
N ASN A 49 -15.21 -7.61 2.05
CA ASN A 49 -16.10 -6.62 2.69
C ASN A 49 -15.50 -5.19 2.65
N PRO A 50 -15.37 -4.60 1.46
CA PRO A 50 -14.97 -3.22 1.33
C PRO A 50 -16.01 -2.31 2.00
N THR A 51 -15.54 -1.30 2.73
CA THR A 51 -16.38 -0.37 3.50
C THR A 51 -16.21 1.08 3.07
N ALA A 52 -15.05 1.43 2.50
CA ALA A 52 -14.75 2.77 2.03
C ALA A 52 -13.91 2.72 0.75
N LEU A 53 -14.04 3.76 -0.07
CA LEU A 53 -13.36 3.86 -1.36
C LEU A 53 -13.09 5.33 -1.69
N ALA A 54 -11.92 5.63 -2.23
CA ALA A 54 -11.57 6.97 -2.69
C ALA A 54 -10.72 6.89 -3.96
N PHE A 55 -10.70 7.97 -4.73
CA PHE A 55 -9.93 8.05 -5.96
C PHE A 55 -9.19 9.38 -6.05
N ASP A 56 -7.88 9.32 -6.31
CA ASP A 56 -7.09 10.48 -6.74
C ASP A 56 -7.15 10.60 -8.26
N PRO A 57 -7.84 11.61 -8.82
CA PRO A 57 -8.00 11.75 -10.26
C PRO A 57 -6.73 12.17 -10.99
N VAL A 58 -5.77 12.79 -10.30
CA VAL A 58 -4.51 13.26 -10.89
C VAL A 58 -3.52 12.11 -10.96
N GLN A 59 -3.32 11.40 -9.85
CA GLN A 59 -2.38 10.27 -9.78
C GLN A 59 -2.98 8.97 -10.29
N LYS A 60 -4.30 8.93 -10.52
CA LYS A 60 -5.08 7.75 -10.95
C LYS A 60 -4.93 6.59 -9.98
N LEU A 61 -5.01 6.91 -8.68
CA LEU A 61 -4.90 5.95 -7.59
C LEU A 61 -6.27 5.68 -6.99
N LEU A 62 -6.60 4.40 -6.79
CA LEU A 62 -7.80 3.92 -6.15
C LEU A 62 -7.44 3.36 -4.77
N ALA A 63 -7.96 3.94 -3.71
CA ALA A 63 -7.84 3.40 -2.36
C ALA A 63 -9.12 2.68 -1.95
N ILE A 64 -8.98 1.50 -1.34
CA ILE A 64 -10.10 0.67 -0.88
C ILE A 64 -9.81 0.24 0.55
N GLY A 65 -10.70 0.60 1.47
CA GLY A 65 -10.68 0.20 2.86
C GLY A 65 -11.66 -0.94 3.11
N ASP A 66 -11.35 -1.82 4.07
CA ASP A 66 -12.23 -2.92 4.46
C ASP A 66 -12.67 -2.86 5.92
N LYS A 67 -13.62 -3.74 6.26
CA LYS A 67 -14.19 -3.83 7.62
C LYS A 67 -13.19 -4.27 8.71
N TYR A 68 -11.97 -4.66 8.34
CA TYR A 68 -10.95 -5.19 9.24
C TYR A 68 -9.72 -4.29 9.34
N GLY A 69 -9.80 -3.07 8.79
CA GLY A 69 -8.73 -2.08 8.86
C GLY A 69 -7.66 -2.27 7.79
N SER A 70 -7.90 -3.10 6.77
CA SER A 70 -6.99 -3.16 5.62
C SER A 70 -7.25 -2.00 4.68
N LEU A 71 -6.18 -1.45 4.13
CA LEU A 71 -6.20 -0.43 3.10
C LEU A 71 -5.39 -0.93 1.90
N ARG A 72 -6.02 -0.96 0.73
CA ARG A 72 -5.38 -1.32 -0.54
C ARG A 72 -5.37 -0.14 -1.47
N ILE A 73 -4.20 0.22 -2.00
CA ILE A 73 -4.02 1.31 -2.96
C ILE A 73 -3.60 0.70 -4.29
N LEU A 74 -4.41 0.92 -5.32
CA LEU A 74 -4.27 0.39 -6.67
C LEU A 74 -4.02 1.53 -7.67
N GLY A 75 -3.33 1.25 -8.76
CA GLY A 75 -3.13 2.22 -9.84
C GLY A 75 -2.81 1.55 -11.18
N GLN A 76 -1.86 2.15 -11.91
CA GLN A 76 -1.31 1.56 -13.14
C GLN A 76 -0.67 0.19 -12.89
N PRO A 77 -0.40 -0.61 -13.94
CA PRO A 77 0.27 -1.90 -13.79
C PRO A 77 1.53 -1.83 -12.92
N GLY A 78 1.59 -2.67 -11.89
CA GLY A 78 2.68 -2.68 -10.89
C GLY A 78 2.44 -1.80 -9.65
N VAL A 79 1.39 -0.97 -9.64
CA VAL A 79 0.98 -0.18 -8.48
C VAL A 79 -0.10 -0.92 -7.69
N ASP A 80 0.34 -1.65 -6.66
CA ASP A 80 -0.52 -2.35 -5.72
C ASP A 80 0.16 -2.37 -4.34
N ALA A 81 -0.37 -1.57 -3.43
CA ALA A 81 0.07 -1.53 -2.04
C ALA A 81 -1.04 -2.03 -1.13
N HIS A 82 -0.68 -2.90 -0.18
CA HIS A 82 -1.61 -3.40 0.83
C HIS A 82 -1.01 -3.17 2.22
N VAL A 83 -1.68 -2.34 3.00
CA VAL A 83 -1.32 -2.01 4.38
C VAL A 83 -2.52 -2.23 5.29
N ARG A 84 -2.30 -2.19 6.60
CA ARG A 84 -3.36 -2.39 7.59
C ARG A 84 -3.16 -1.45 8.76
N HIS A 85 -4.25 -0.92 9.29
CA HIS A 85 -4.27 -0.27 10.59
C HIS A 85 -3.93 -1.28 11.69
N GLU A 86 -3.21 -0.82 12.72
CA GLU A 86 -2.75 -1.65 13.83
C GLU A 86 -3.41 -1.23 15.16
N GLY A 87 -3.28 -2.06 16.19
CA GLY A 87 -3.80 -1.77 17.52
C GLY A 87 -5.33 -1.64 17.56
N GLU A 88 -5.83 -0.67 18.32
CA GLU A 88 -7.27 -0.38 18.46
C GLU A 88 -7.94 -0.01 17.14
N SER A 89 -7.17 0.56 16.20
CA SER A 89 -7.66 0.97 14.90
C SER A 89 -7.67 -0.17 13.86
N ALA A 90 -7.36 -1.41 14.26
CA ALA A 90 -7.54 -2.61 13.42
C ALA A 90 -9.04 -2.98 13.23
N CYS A 91 -9.86 -1.99 12.92
CA CYS A 91 -11.32 -2.05 12.76
C CYS A 91 -11.73 -1.42 11.42
N ALA A 92 -13.04 -1.36 11.14
CA ALA A 92 -13.53 -0.95 9.83
C ALA A 92 -13.04 0.45 9.42
N VAL A 93 -12.54 0.56 8.18
CA VAL A 93 -12.26 1.87 7.57
C VAL A 93 -13.60 2.46 7.10
N ILE A 94 -14.01 3.59 7.67
CA ILE A 94 -15.32 4.20 7.40
C ILE A 94 -15.26 5.29 6.33
N GLN A 95 -14.14 5.99 6.22
CA GLN A 95 -13.92 7.04 5.22
C GLN A 95 -12.46 7.01 4.74
N ILE A 96 -12.26 7.42 3.49
CA ILE A 96 -10.95 7.61 2.88
C ILE A 96 -11.02 8.91 2.08
N GLU A 97 -10.07 9.81 2.27
CA GLU A 97 -10.00 11.07 1.54
C GLU A 97 -8.56 11.30 1.08
N PHE A 98 -8.35 11.43 -0.24
CA PHE A 98 -7.02 11.72 -0.77
C PHE A 98 -6.66 13.19 -0.57
N LEU A 99 -5.41 13.45 -0.20
CA LEU A 99 -4.78 14.74 -0.49
C LEU A 99 -4.36 14.69 -1.96
N VAL A 100 -5.27 15.14 -2.83
CA VAL A 100 -5.15 14.98 -4.29
C VAL A 100 -3.81 15.48 -4.79
N ASN A 101 -3.07 14.60 -5.46
CA ASN A 101 -1.74 14.82 -6.01
C ASN A 101 -0.61 15.08 -5.00
N GLU A 102 -0.82 14.84 -3.70
CA GLU A 102 0.19 15.11 -2.67
C GLU A 102 0.94 13.84 -2.20
N GLY A 103 0.52 12.66 -2.67
CA GLY A 103 1.11 11.40 -2.22
C GLY A 103 0.74 11.03 -0.77
N ALA A 104 -0.43 11.52 -0.33
CA ALA A 104 -0.98 11.25 0.99
C ALA A 104 -2.50 11.06 0.94
N LEU A 105 -3.04 10.40 1.96
CA LEU A 105 -4.48 10.26 2.16
C LEU A 105 -4.78 10.22 3.66
N VAL A 106 -6.01 10.57 4.01
CA VAL A 106 -6.55 10.41 5.36
C VAL A 106 -7.54 9.26 5.33
N THR A 107 -7.45 8.37 6.33
CA THR A 107 -8.54 7.43 6.61
C THR A 107 -9.17 7.71 7.97
N VAL A 108 -10.44 7.36 8.10
CA VAL A 108 -11.13 7.29 9.39
C VAL A 108 -11.47 5.84 9.66
N THR A 109 -11.23 5.37 10.88
CA THR A 109 -11.61 4.04 11.35
C THR A 109 -12.79 4.11 12.32
N ALA A 110 -13.51 3.00 12.48
CA ALA A 110 -14.74 2.91 13.29
C ALA A 110 -14.53 3.16 14.79
N ASP A 111 -13.29 3.28 15.23
CA ASP A 111 -12.91 3.71 16.57
C ASP A 111 -12.77 5.24 16.68
N ASP A 112 -13.22 6.03 15.68
CA ASP A 112 -13.13 7.50 15.66
C ASP A 112 -11.68 8.04 15.60
N THR A 113 -10.78 7.29 14.95
CA THR A 113 -9.40 7.71 14.72
C THR A 113 -9.17 8.15 13.28
N LEU A 114 -8.71 9.38 13.10
CA LEU A 114 -8.14 9.86 11.84
C LEU A 114 -6.70 9.38 11.72
N HIS A 115 -6.32 8.89 10.55
CA HIS A 115 -4.96 8.45 10.23
C HIS A 115 -4.44 9.14 9.00
N TYR A 116 -3.30 9.81 9.10
CA TYR A 116 -2.61 10.40 7.97
C TYR A 116 -1.63 9.38 7.39
N TRP A 117 -1.89 8.91 6.18
CA TRP A 117 -1.03 8.01 5.43
C TRP A 117 -0.17 8.80 4.45
N ASN A 118 1.15 8.61 4.54
CA ASN A 118 2.09 9.05 3.51
C ASN A 118 2.49 7.86 2.65
N PHE A 119 2.36 7.98 1.33
CA PHE A 119 2.74 6.95 0.36
C PHE A 119 3.64 7.51 -0.75
N GLN A 120 4.35 8.61 -0.49
CA GLN A 120 5.45 9.06 -1.35
C GLN A 120 6.61 8.06 -1.37
N LYS A 121 6.75 7.27 -0.30
CA LYS A 121 7.64 6.11 -0.23
C LYS A 121 6.92 4.88 -0.78
N LYS A 122 7.69 3.87 -1.23
CA LYS A 122 7.14 2.62 -1.79
C LYS A 122 6.11 1.91 -0.92
N ILE A 123 6.23 2.04 0.40
CA ILE A 123 5.32 1.42 1.36
C ILE A 123 4.55 2.55 2.05
N PRO A 124 3.21 2.59 1.92
CA PRO A 124 2.39 3.53 2.66
C PRO A 124 2.58 3.36 4.17
N THR A 125 2.73 4.47 4.89
CA THR A 125 2.90 4.46 6.34
C THR A 125 2.01 5.50 6.99
N VAL A 126 1.43 5.17 8.13
CA VAL A 126 0.80 6.15 9.00
C VAL A 126 1.89 7.02 9.63
N VAL A 127 1.79 8.33 9.46
CA VAL A 127 2.74 9.30 10.06
C VAL A 127 2.13 10.09 11.22
N HIS A 128 0.81 10.28 11.21
CA HIS A 128 0.07 10.93 12.29
C HIS A 128 -1.27 10.24 12.52
N CYS A 129 -1.72 10.26 13.78
CA CYS A 129 -3.05 9.83 14.19
C CYS A 129 -3.69 10.90 15.06
N LEU A 130 -5.02 11.03 14.96
CA LEU A 130 -5.80 11.93 15.79
C LEU A 130 -7.10 11.22 16.20
N LYS A 131 -7.21 10.92 17.50
CA LYS A 131 -8.35 10.23 18.09
C LYS A 131 -9.40 11.22 18.58
N PHE A 132 -10.64 11.05 18.14
CA PHE A 132 -11.78 11.76 18.73
C PHE A 132 -12.30 10.96 19.93
N GLN A 133 -12.42 11.62 21.09
CA GLN A 133 -12.76 10.94 22.35
C GLN A 133 -14.20 11.20 22.84
N ARG A 134 -14.86 12.27 22.37
CA ARG A 134 -16.13 12.74 22.94
C ARG A 134 -17.30 12.77 21.95
N GLU A 135 -17.00 12.66 20.67
CA GLU A 135 -17.96 12.71 19.57
C GLU A 135 -17.52 11.71 18.52
N SER A 136 -18.44 10.89 18.02
CA SER A 136 -18.14 9.97 16.93
C SER A 136 -18.11 10.69 15.59
N ILE A 137 -17.14 10.33 14.75
CA ILE A 137 -16.95 10.90 13.42
C ILE A 137 -17.93 10.25 12.46
N THR A 138 -18.72 11.07 11.76
CA THR A 138 -19.70 10.58 10.78
C THR A 138 -19.26 10.77 9.35
N TYR A 139 -18.53 11.86 9.06
CA TYR A 139 -18.06 12.16 7.71
C TYR A 139 -16.83 13.08 7.75
N ILE A 140 -15.98 12.98 6.73
CA ILE A 140 -14.86 13.91 6.53
C ILE A 140 -14.89 14.46 5.10
N TYR A 141 -14.42 15.68 4.93
CA TYR A 141 -14.32 16.31 3.62
C TYR A 141 -13.08 17.19 3.53
N LEU A 142 -12.30 16.99 2.47
CA LEU A 142 -11.14 17.82 2.15
C LEU A 142 -11.33 18.46 0.76
N PRO A 143 -11.59 19.78 0.69
CA PRO A 143 -11.55 20.47 -0.59
C PRO A 143 -10.16 20.36 -1.23
N VAL A 144 -10.11 20.17 -2.55
CA VAL A 144 -8.85 20.07 -3.30
C VAL A 144 -8.00 21.33 -3.07
N GLY A 145 -6.75 21.15 -2.66
CA GLY A 145 -5.80 22.23 -2.37
C GLY A 145 -6.02 22.94 -1.03
N SER A 146 -7.00 22.52 -0.23
CA SER A 146 -7.20 23.02 1.13
C SER A 146 -6.18 22.42 2.10
N LYS A 147 -5.73 23.22 3.07
CA LYS A 147 -4.97 22.74 4.24
C LYS A 147 -5.87 22.36 5.42
N TRP A 148 -7.18 22.41 5.23
CA TRP A 148 -8.18 22.24 6.27
C TRP A 148 -9.11 21.11 5.90
N LEU A 149 -9.06 20.04 6.71
CA LEU A 149 -9.97 18.90 6.68
C LEU A 149 -11.14 19.18 7.61
N TYR A 150 -12.36 19.06 7.08
CA TYR A 150 -13.59 19.18 7.85
C TYR A 150 -14.01 17.81 8.37
N VAL A 151 -14.32 17.72 9.66
CA VAL A 151 -14.71 16.48 10.35
C VAL A 151 -16.08 16.69 10.99
N GLY A 152 -17.10 16.12 10.37
CA GLY A 152 -18.46 16.10 10.89
C GLY A 152 -18.64 15.01 11.94
N THR A 153 -19.42 15.32 12.98
CA THR A 153 -19.70 14.37 14.07
C THR A 153 -21.19 14.07 14.21
N GLU A 154 -21.51 13.01 14.94
CA GLU A 154 -22.89 12.60 15.24
C GLU A 154 -23.70 13.68 15.98
N LYS A 155 -23.03 14.61 16.66
CA LYS A 155 -23.66 15.75 17.33
C LYS A 155 -23.96 16.91 16.38
N GLY A 156 -23.65 16.77 15.09
CA GLY A 156 -23.81 17.81 14.06
C GLY A 156 -22.72 18.88 14.06
N ASN A 157 -21.75 18.82 14.97
CA ASN A 157 -20.62 19.75 14.97
C ASN A 157 -19.65 19.43 13.83
N ILE A 158 -18.99 20.47 13.31
CA ILE A 158 -17.89 20.31 12.35
C ILE A 158 -16.61 20.81 13.01
N HIS A 159 -15.70 19.88 13.27
CA HIS A 159 -14.34 20.18 13.72
C HIS A 159 -13.45 20.40 12.51
N ILE A 160 -12.41 21.21 12.66
CA ILE A 160 -11.46 21.49 11.59
C ILE A 160 -10.10 20.95 11.99
N VAL A 161 -9.46 20.18 11.11
CA VAL A 161 -8.12 19.64 11.30
C VAL A 161 -7.18 20.24 10.26
N HIS A 162 -6.01 20.72 10.70
CA HIS A 162 -4.97 21.19 9.79
C HIS A 162 -4.25 19.97 9.19
N THR A 163 -4.17 19.86 7.87
CA THR A 163 -3.67 18.66 7.19
C THR A 163 -2.16 18.45 7.35
N GLU A 164 -1.36 19.52 7.36
CA GLU A 164 0.11 19.41 7.46
C GLU A 164 0.58 19.08 8.88
N SER A 165 -0.02 19.69 9.90
CA SER A 165 0.35 19.42 11.31
C SER A 165 -0.48 18.30 11.94
N PHE A 166 -1.58 17.90 11.29
CA PHE A 166 -2.55 16.92 11.77
C PHE A 166 -3.10 17.20 13.17
N THR A 167 -3.36 18.47 13.45
CA THR A 167 -3.87 18.97 14.74
C THR A 167 -5.27 19.58 14.58
N LEU A 168 -6.11 19.42 15.60
CA LEU A 168 -7.38 20.14 15.70
C LEU A 168 -7.16 21.64 15.76
N SER A 169 -7.93 22.37 14.96
CA SER A 169 -8.13 23.81 15.11
C SER A 169 -8.94 24.08 16.38
N GLY A 170 -8.72 25.25 16.99
CA GLY A 170 -9.59 25.74 18.06
C GLY A 170 -10.97 26.21 17.56
N TYR A 171 -11.16 26.31 16.26
CA TYR A 171 -12.42 26.70 15.65
C TYR A 171 -13.31 25.48 15.37
N ILE A 172 -14.56 25.56 15.83
CA ILE A 172 -15.60 24.53 15.64
C ILE A 172 -16.84 25.23 15.08
N ILE A 173 -17.40 24.69 14.01
CA ILE A 173 -18.71 25.10 13.51
C ILE A 173 -19.74 24.31 14.30
N HIS A 174 -20.44 24.98 15.21
CA HIS A 174 -21.50 24.36 15.99
C HIS A 174 -22.81 24.39 15.21
N TRP A 175 -23.47 23.24 15.11
CA TRP A 175 -24.74 23.12 14.38
C TRP A 175 -25.79 24.11 14.89
N ASN A 176 -25.86 24.32 16.20
CA ASN A 176 -26.85 25.19 16.84
C ASN A 176 -26.61 26.69 16.59
N LYS A 177 -25.39 27.08 16.19
CA LYS A 177 -25.05 28.47 15.83
C LYS A 177 -25.19 28.74 14.34
N ALA A 178 -25.39 27.71 13.52
CA ALA A 178 -25.45 27.82 12.06
C ALA A 178 -26.89 27.99 11.53
N VAL A 179 -27.92 27.75 12.35
CA VAL A 179 -29.33 27.74 11.95
C VAL A 179 -30.03 29.09 12.15
N GLU A 180 -29.41 30.03 12.89
CA GLU A 180 -29.92 31.40 13.03
C GLU A 180 -29.54 32.24 11.79
N LEU A 181 -30.32 32.12 10.72
CA LEU A 181 -30.31 33.00 9.54
C LEU A 181 -31.66 33.71 9.37
#